data_AF-A0A402ALP9-F1
#
_entry.id   AF-A0A402ALP9-F1
#
_cell.length_a   1.000
_cell.length_b   1.000
_cell.length_c   1.000
_cell.angle_alpha   90.00
_cell.angle_beta   90.00
_cell.angle_gamma   90.00
#
_symmetry.space_group_name_H-M   'P 1'
#
loop_
_entity.id
_entity.type
_entity.pdbx_description
1 polymer ?
#
loop_
_entity_poly.entity_id
_entity_poly.type
_entity_poly.pdbx_seq_one_letter_code
_entity_poly.pdbx_strand_id
1 'polypeptide(L)'
;MEKVITNNDSQYVTKEDEQAPLAPIVEDPNPTPANFFTRVKALIALMRPKQWTKNGAVFIGLVFASQLFQFYPLIRAIVAFITFCFVSSTIYVLNDLLDIEKDRLHPTKRFRPLASGTLPTAWAKVALIGLLGICCLLTATLFLIPSPPDIYKSLGERTSCLPSAFLLIWL
;
A
#
# COMPACT_ATOMS: atom_id res chain seq x y z
N MET A 1 -42.12 -68.29 -5.54
CA MET A 1 -42.10 -67.31 -6.64
C MET A 1 -42.96 -66.14 -6.21
N GLU A 2 -42.35 -65.05 -5.77
CA GLU A 2 -42.84 -63.67 -5.92
C GLU A 2 -41.66 -62.78 -5.49
N LYS A 3 -41.12 -61.97 -6.41
CA LYS A 3 -40.27 -60.81 -6.08
C LYS A 3 -41.20 -59.74 -5.47
N VAL A 4 -40.78 -58.75 -4.71
CA VAL A 4 -40.15 -57.53 -5.22
C VAL A 4 -39.76 -56.68 -4.00
N ILE A 5 -38.44 -56.58 -3.80
CA ILE A 5 -37.64 -55.42 -3.42
C ILE A 5 -38.43 -54.16 -2.98
N THR A 6 -38.37 -53.84 -1.69
CA THR A 6 -38.75 -52.53 -1.15
C THR A 6 -37.62 -51.51 -1.37
N ASN A 7 -37.93 -50.51 -2.19
CA ASN A 7 -37.39 -49.14 -2.27
C ASN A 7 -35.89 -48.93 -2.01
N ASN A 8 -35.18 -48.77 -3.12
CA ASN A 8 -34.00 -47.95 -3.25
C ASN A 8 -34.46 -46.57 -3.74
N ASP A 9 -34.65 -45.61 -2.84
CA ASP A 9 -34.74 -44.21 -3.22
C ASP A 9 -33.87 -43.36 -2.30
N SER A 10 -32.75 -42.97 -2.88
CA SER A 10 -32.12 -41.66 -2.71
C SER A 10 -31.58 -41.32 -1.32
N GLN A 11 -30.36 -41.81 -1.13
CA GLN A 11 -29.26 -41.18 -0.40
C GLN A 11 -29.26 -39.63 -0.56
N TYR A 12 -29.86 -38.93 0.39
CA TYR A 12 -29.46 -37.58 0.80
C TYR A 12 -29.44 -37.53 2.33
N VAL A 13 -28.60 -38.38 2.93
CA VAL A 13 -28.16 -38.15 4.30
C VAL A 13 -27.28 -36.90 4.23
N THR A 14 -27.79 -35.83 4.82
CA THR A 14 -27.04 -34.63 5.17
C THR A 14 -25.71 -35.07 5.77
N LYS A 15 -24.60 -34.76 5.10
CA LYS A 15 -23.28 -34.73 5.74
C LYS A 15 -23.23 -33.50 6.65
N GLU A 16 -24.09 -33.50 7.65
CA GLU A 16 -23.92 -32.77 8.90
C GLU A 16 -23.12 -33.73 9.78
N ASP A 17 -21.85 -33.41 10.07
CA ASP A 17 -20.99 -34.00 11.12
C ASP A 17 -19.51 -34.13 10.72
N GLU A 18 -19.05 -33.52 9.63
CA GLU A 18 -17.64 -33.15 9.52
C GLU A 18 -17.47 -31.69 9.96
N GLN A 19 -17.74 -31.48 11.24
CA GLN A 19 -17.32 -30.30 11.97
C GLN A 19 -15.79 -30.21 11.83
N ALA A 20 -15.32 -29.41 10.87
CA ALA A 20 -13.93 -28.98 10.81
C ALA A 20 -13.51 -28.59 12.24
N PRO A 21 -12.36 -29.05 12.76
CA PRO A 21 -11.98 -28.79 14.14
C PRO A 21 -12.22 -27.33 14.43
N LEU A 22 -13.14 -27.05 15.37
CA LEU A 22 -13.43 -25.71 15.83
C LEU A 22 -12.07 -25.08 16.08
N ALA A 23 -11.68 -24.14 15.21
CA ALA A 23 -10.47 -23.38 15.41
C ALA A 23 -10.55 -22.89 16.86
N PRO A 24 -9.54 -23.14 17.70
CA PRO A 24 -9.60 -22.75 19.09
C PRO A 24 -10.11 -21.33 19.14
N ILE A 25 -11.12 -21.07 19.97
CA ILE A 25 -11.47 -19.69 20.32
C ILE A 25 -10.18 -19.15 20.91
N VAL A 26 -9.42 -18.44 20.07
CA VAL A 26 -8.27 -17.68 20.52
C VAL A 26 -8.93 -16.58 21.33
N GLU A 27 -9.12 -16.82 22.63
CA GLU A 27 -9.21 -15.74 23.61
C GLU A 27 -8.12 -14.76 23.21
N ASP A 28 -8.52 -13.54 22.83
CA ASP A 28 -7.59 -12.48 22.49
C ASP A 28 -6.52 -12.49 23.58
N PRO A 29 -5.26 -12.89 23.28
CA PRO A 29 -4.23 -12.88 24.30
C PRO A 29 -4.10 -11.42 24.69
N ASN A 30 -4.60 -11.09 25.89
CA ASN A 30 -4.52 -9.77 26.47
C ASN A 30 -3.13 -9.21 26.12
N PRO A 31 -3.03 -8.20 25.23
CA PRO A 31 -1.75 -7.85 24.67
C PRO A 31 -0.91 -7.37 25.84
N THR A 32 0.10 -8.17 26.19
CA THR A 32 1.16 -7.78 27.13
C THR A 32 1.47 -6.33 26.84
N PRO A 33 1.39 -5.40 27.81
CA PRO A 33 1.41 -3.96 27.53
C PRO A 33 2.67 -3.64 26.74
N ALA A 34 2.52 -3.52 25.42
CA ALA A 34 3.65 -3.35 24.55
C ALA A 34 4.20 -1.96 24.85
N ASN A 35 5.46 -1.91 25.28
CA ASN A 35 6.19 -0.67 25.51
C ASN A 35 6.06 0.24 24.29
N PHE A 36 6.07 1.56 24.51
CA PHE A 36 5.94 2.55 23.43
C PHE A 36 6.89 2.28 22.25
N PHE A 37 8.15 1.92 22.54
CA PHE A 37 9.14 1.55 21.52
C PHE A 37 8.71 0.35 20.65
N THR A 38 8.05 -0.65 21.23
CA THR A 38 7.51 -1.79 20.49
C THR A 38 6.42 -1.34 19.53
N ARG A 39 5.56 -0.41 19.96
CA ARG A 39 4.49 0.16 19.11
C ARG A 39 5.06 1.00 17.97
N VAL A 40 6.06 1.84 18.26
CA VAL A 40 6.76 2.63 17.23
C VAL A 40 7.47 1.72 16.23
N LYS A 41 8.16 0.68 16.70
CA LYS A 41 8.80 -0.32 15.83
C LYS A 41 7.77 -1.04 14.95
N ALA A 42 6.62 -1.40 15.52
CA ALA A 42 5.51 -2.00 14.78
C ALA A 42 4.94 -1.06 13.71
N LEU A 43 4.80 0.24 14.00
CA LEU A 43 4.38 1.25 13.03
C LEU A 43 5.37 1.38 11.87
N ILE A 44 6.68 1.46 12.16
CA ILE A 44 7.72 1.52 11.12
C ILE A 44 7.67 0.24 10.26
N ALA A 45 7.47 -0.93 10.88
CA ALA A 45 7.31 -2.18 10.14
C ALA A 45 6.07 -2.16 9.22
N LEU A 46 4.96 -1.55 9.68
CA LEU A 46 3.72 -1.39 8.94
C LEU A 46 3.88 -0.48 7.70
N MET A 47 4.75 0.53 7.80
CA MET A 47 5.10 1.42 6.68
C MET A 47 5.98 0.75 5.61
N ARG A 48 6.54 -0.43 5.90
CA ARG A 48 7.34 -1.27 4.97
C ARG A 48 8.45 -0.50 4.24
N PRO A 49 9.41 0.11 4.96
CA PRO A 49 10.49 0.91 4.36
C PRO A 49 11.34 0.14 3.34
N LYS A 50 11.43 -1.19 3.46
CA LYS A 50 12.10 -2.04 2.47
C LYS A 50 11.48 -1.95 1.06
N GLN A 51 10.21 -1.56 0.94
CA GLN A 51 9.52 -1.40 -0.35
C GLN A 51 9.77 -0.03 -0.98
N TRP A 52 10.28 0.95 -0.22
CA TRP A 52 10.49 2.33 -0.70
C TRP A 52 11.51 2.41 -1.84
N THR A 53 12.43 1.45 -1.95
CA THR A 53 13.38 1.36 -3.06
C THR A 53 12.70 1.37 -4.43
N LYS A 54 11.48 0.81 -4.54
CA LYS A 54 10.68 0.83 -5.77
C LYS A 54 10.27 2.24 -6.20
N ASN A 55 10.14 3.16 -5.26
CA ASN A 55 9.80 4.55 -5.53
C ASN A 55 10.99 5.34 -6.11
N GLY A 56 12.20 4.76 -6.15
CA GLY A 56 13.38 5.36 -6.77
C GLY A 56 13.20 5.68 -8.26
N ALA A 57 12.18 5.11 -8.91
CA ALA A 57 11.78 5.45 -10.27
C ALA A 57 11.51 6.95 -10.47
N VAL A 58 11.15 7.70 -9.41
CA VAL A 58 11.00 9.16 -9.45
C VAL A 58 12.26 9.87 -9.97
N PHE A 59 13.45 9.34 -9.68
CA PHE A 59 14.71 9.94 -10.13
C PHE A 59 15.00 9.71 -11.61
N ILE A 60 14.36 8.73 -12.25
CA ILE A 60 14.59 8.40 -13.67
C ILE A 60 14.28 9.61 -14.56
N GLY A 61 13.19 10.34 -14.27
CA GLY A 61 12.87 11.58 -15.01
C GLY A 61 13.95 12.65 -14.89
N LEU A 62 14.59 12.73 -13.72
CA LEU A 62 15.68 13.69 -13.47
C LEU A 62 16.96 13.32 -14.23
N VAL A 63 17.27 12.03 -14.35
CA VAL A 63 18.38 11.49 -15.16
C VAL A 63 18.18 11.88 -16.63
N PHE A 64 17.00 11.59 -17.20
CA PHE A 64 16.71 11.88 -18.61
C PHE A 64 16.63 13.38 -18.92
N ALA A 65 16.25 14.20 -17.93
CA ALA A 65 16.30 15.65 -18.06
C ALA A 65 17.74 16.22 -17.96
N SER A 66 18.76 15.40 -17.68
CA SER A 66 20.14 15.84 -17.41
C SER A 66 20.23 16.89 -16.29
N GLN A 67 19.32 16.82 -15.32
CA GLN A 67 19.18 17.80 -14.23
C GLN A 67 19.61 17.26 -12.85
N LEU A 68 20.27 16.09 -12.80
CA LEU A 68 20.68 15.44 -11.55
C LEU A 68 21.53 16.31 -10.64
N PHE A 69 22.39 17.16 -11.21
CA PHE A 69 23.31 18.02 -10.45
C PHE A 69 22.76 19.43 -10.25
N GLN A 70 21.53 19.71 -10.69
CA GLN A 70 20.88 21.00 -10.52
C GLN A 70 20.16 21.03 -9.17
N PHE A 71 20.47 22.04 -8.34
CA PHE A 71 19.98 22.11 -6.95
C PHE A 71 18.44 22.08 -6.86
N TYR A 72 17.73 22.94 -7.59
CA TYR A 72 16.28 23.01 -7.51
C TYR A 72 15.56 21.75 -8.03
N PRO A 73 15.88 21.21 -9.24
CA PRO A 73 15.32 19.95 -9.71
C PRO A 73 15.63 18.76 -8.79
N LEU A 74 16.84 18.69 -8.23
CA LEU A 74 17.22 17.62 -7.31
C LEU A 74 16.39 17.65 -6.02
N ILE A 75 16.25 18.82 -5.39
CA ILE A 75 15.43 18.94 -4.18
C ILE A 75 13.96 18.61 -4.45
N ARG A 76 13.42 19.03 -5.61
CA ARG A 76 12.05 18.63 -6.03
C ARG A 76 11.91 17.12 -6.17
N ALA A 77 12.88 16.45 -6.80
CA ALA A 77 12.86 15.01 -6.97
C ALA A 77 12.98 14.27 -5.64
N ILE A 78 13.79 14.77 -4.70
CA ILE A 78 13.91 14.21 -3.34
C ILE A 78 12.59 14.34 -2.59
N VAL A 79 11.97 15.52 -2.58
CA VAL A 79 10.68 15.73 -1.92
C VAL A 79 9.61 14.85 -2.57
N ALA A 80 9.57 14.77 -3.90
CA ALA A 80 8.66 13.87 -4.61
C ALA A 80 8.89 12.40 -4.21
N PHE A 81 10.13 11.93 -4.18
CA PHE A 81 10.47 10.57 -3.75
C PHE A 81 9.97 10.28 -2.33
N ILE A 82 10.17 11.20 -1.38
CA ILE A 82 9.68 11.07 0.00
C ILE A 82 8.14 11.02 0.02
N THR A 83 7.46 11.87 -0.76
CA THR A 83 6.01 11.83 -0.90
C THR A 83 5.53 10.48 -1.42
N PHE A 84 6.16 9.92 -2.46
CA PHE A 84 5.83 8.58 -2.98
C PHE A 84 6.04 7.48 -1.93
N CYS A 85 7.08 7.59 -1.10
CA CYS A 85 7.31 6.68 0.02
C CYS A 85 6.16 6.71 1.04
N PHE A 86 5.68 7.90 1.40
CA PHE A 86 4.57 8.02 2.34
C PHE A 86 3.23 7.60 1.72
N VAL A 87 2.96 7.93 0.46
CA VAL A 87 1.77 7.45 -0.26
C VAL A 87 1.74 5.91 -0.32
N SER A 88 2.87 5.29 -0.66
CA SER A 88 3.00 3.83 -0.67
C SER A 88 2.78 3.24 0.74
N SER A 89 3.32 3.90 1.77
CA SER A 89 3.11 3.50 3.18
C SER A 89 1.63 3.58 3.57
N THR A 90 0.92 4.64 3.18
CA THR A 90 -0.53 4.79 3.41
C THR A 90 -1.31 3.62 2.81
N ILE A 91 -0.99 3.24 1.57
CA ILE A 91 -1.64 2.12 0.89
C ILE A 91 -1.35 0.80 1.63
N TYR A 92 -0.11 0.58 2.07
CA TYR A 92 0.22 -0.63 2.83
C TYR A 92 -0.47 -0.69 4.19
N VAL A 93 -0.54 0.44 4.91
CA VAL A 93 -1.26 0.53 6.19
C VAL A 93 -2.75 0.27 5.99
N LEU A 94 -3.35 0.84 4.95
CA LEU A 94 -4.76 0.61 4.62
C LEU A 94 -5.02 -0.86 4.26
N ASN A 95 -4.16 -1.47 3.44
CA ASN A 95 -4.30 -2.87 3.08
C ASN A 95 -4.15 -3.77 4.31
N ASP A 96 -3.15 -3.54 5.16
CA ASP A 96 -2.96 -4.33 6.38
C ASP A 96 -4.10 -4.11 7.41
N LEU A 97 -4.84 -3.00 7.33
CA LEU A 97 -6.08 -2.77 8.11
C LEU A 97 -7.29 -3.53 7.54
N LEU A 98 -7.41 -3.65 6.22
CA LEU A 98 -8.51 -4.36 5.56
C LEU A 98 -8.33 -5.88 5.58
N ASP A 99 -7.07 -6.34 5.59
CA ASP A 99 -6.72 -7.77 5.55
C ASP A 99 -6.54 -8.38 6.96
N ILE A 100 -6.92 -7.72 8.06
CA ILE A 100 -6.63 -8.19 9.43
C ILE A 100 -7.15 -9.62 9.67
N GLU A 101 -8.43 -9.87 9.42
CA GLU A 101 -9.08 -11.17 9.68
C GLU A 101 -8.49 -12.26 8.79
N LYS A 102 -8.19 -11.91 7.53
CA LYS A 102 -7.58 -12.83 6.56
C LYS A 102 -6.13 -13.16 6.92
N ASP A 103 -5.36 -12.16 7.35
CA ASP A 103 -3.96 -12.33 7.71
C ASP A 103 -3.81 -13.17 8.99
N ARG A 104 -4.77 -13.10 9.92
CA ARG A 104 -4.82 -13.97 11.12
C ARG A 104 -4.85 -15.46 10.78
N LEU A 105 -5.53 -15.84 9.70
CA LEU A 105 -5.67 -17.23 9.25
C LEU A 105 -4.47 -17.72 8.40
N HIS A 106 -3.60 -16.81 7.95
CA HIS A 106 -2.51 -17.14 7.05
C HIS A 106 -1.26 -17.64 7.82
N PRO A 107 -0.58 -18.72 7.37
CA PRO A 107 0.53 -19.33 8.10
C PRO A 107 1.69 -18.36 8.41
N THR A 108 2.03 -17.48 7.46
CA THR A 108 3.12 -16.50 7.64
C THR A 108 2.66 -15.06 7.91
N LYS A 109 1.44 -14.63 7.52
CA LYS A 109 0.98 -13.23 7.67
C LYS A 109 0.32 -12.97 9.03
N ARG A 110 -0.02 -14.02 9.78
CA ARG A 110 -0.54 -13.93 11.15
C ARG A 110 0.39 -13.20 12.12
N PHE A 111 1.70 -13.15 11.81
CA PHE A 111 2.71 -12.44 12.60
C PHE A 111 2.80 -10.94 12.29
N ARG A 112 1.98 -10.41 11.37
CA ARG A 112 1.93 -8.96 11.12
C ARG A 112 1.47 -8.23 12.38
N PRO A 113 1.93 -6.99 12.63
CA PRO A 113 1.62 -6.28 13.86
C PRO A 113 0.11 -6.10 14.13
N LEU A 114 -0.70 -5.91 13.08
CA LEU A 114 -2.15 -5.79 13.20
C LEU A 114 -2.85 -7.15 13.37
N ALA A 115 -2.49 -8.14 12.55
CA ALA A 115 -3.06 -9.48 12.62
C ALA A 115 -2.77 -10.18 13.97
N SER A 116 -1.55 -10.01 14.49
CA SER A 116 -1.11 -10.57 15.77
C SER A 116 -1.62 -9.83 17.01
N GLY A 117 -2.28 -8.67 16.86
CA GLY A 117 -2.71 -7.84 17.99
C GLY A 117 -1.59 -7.06 18.68
N THR A 118 -0.34 -7.15 18.22
CA THR A 118 0.81 -6.41 18.77
C THR A 118 0.61 -4.89 18.69
N LEU A 119 -0.05 -4.42 17.61
CA LEU A 119 -0.39 -3.03 17.41
C LEU A 119 -1.91 -2.86 17.40
N PRO A 120 -2.50 -2.07 18.32
CA PRO A 120 -3.93 -1.80 18.30
C PRO A 120 -4.33 -1.06 17.02
N THR A 121 -5.50 -1.40 16.46
CA THR A 121 -6.00 -0.80 15.21
C THR A 121 -6.13 0.72 15.27
N ALA A 122 -6.39 1.28 16.46
CA ALA A 122 -6.40 2.72 16.70
C ALA A 122 -5.07 3.41 16.29
N TRP A 123 -3.92 2.79 16.61
CA TRP A 123 -2.62 3.34 16.23
C TRP A 123 -2.41 3.34 14.71
N ALA A 124 -2.86 2.29 14.02
CA ALA A 124 -2.80 2.24 12.56
C ALA A 124 -3.73 3.27 11.91
N LYS A 125 -4.93 3.52 12.45
CA LYS A 125 -5.83 4.58 11.97
C LYS A 125 -5.22 5.97 12.16
N VAL A 126 -4.63 6.25 13.32
CA VAL A 126 -3.91 7.51 13.57
C VAL A 126 -2.72 7.66 12.61
N ALA A 127 -1.95 6.59 12.41
CA ALA A 127 -0.85 6.60 11.46
C ALA A 127 -1.32 6.85 10.02
N LEU A 128 -2.44 6.27 9.60
CA LEU A 128 -3.03 6.52 8.28
C LEU A 128 -3.37 8.01 8.08
N ILE A 129 -4.05 8.62 9.05
CA ILE A 129 -4.39 10.06 9.01
C ILE A 129 -3.12 10.91 9.02
N GLY A 130 -2.15 10.59 9.88
CA GLY A 130 -0.87 11.29 9.96
C GLY A 130 -0.09 11.22 8.65
N LEU A 131 -0.02 10.04 8.02
CA LEU A 131 0.63 9.86 6.72
C LEU A 131 -0.04 10.67 5.61
N LEU A 132 -1.37 10.72 5.57
CA LEU A 132 -2.11 11.57 4.62
C LEU A 132 -1.80 13.05 4.85
N GLY A 133 -1.79 13.50 6.11
CA GLY A 133 -1.41 14.88 6.46
C GLY A 133 0.01 15.23 6.00
N ILE A 134 0.98 14.33 6.22
CA ILE A 134 2.36 14.49 5.76
C ILE A 134 2.42 14.53 4.23
N CYS A 135 1.68 13.68 3.52
CA CYS A 135 1.62 13.70 2.06
C CYS A 135 1.09 15.03 1.53
N CYS A 136 0.01 15.56 2.12
CA CYS A 136 -0.54 16.86 1.76
C CYS A 136 0.47 17.98 2.01
N LEU A 137 1.16 17.96 3.16
CA LEU A 137 2.17 18.95 3.50
C LEU A 137 3.34 18.91 2.51
N LEU A 138 3.92 17.74 2.24
CA LEU A 138 5.02 17.59 1.30
C LEU A 138 4.63 18.01 -0.11
N THR A 139 3.41 17.67 -0.54
CA THR A 139 2.87 18.11 -1.82
C THR A 139 2.76 19.63 -1.88
N ALA A 140 2.25 20.29 -0.82
CA ALA A 140 2.23 21.75 -0.73
C ALA A 140 3.65 22.35 -0.80
N THR A 141 4.64 21.74 -0.15
CA THR A 141 6.02 22.23 -0.22
C THR A 141 6.60 22.19 -1.63
N LEU A 142 6.21 21.23 -2.48
CA LEU A 142 6.65 21.19 -3.88
C LEU A 142 6.22 22.44 -4.67
N PHE A 143 5.03 22.98 -4.38
CA PHE A 143 4.53 24.21 -5.01
C PHE A 143 5.27 25.47 -4.54
N LEU A 144 5.90 25.42 -3.38
CA LEU A 144 6.69 26.54 -2.85
C LEU A 144 8.12 26.58 -3.41
N ILE A 145 8.64 25.45 -3.90
CA ILE A 145 9.99 25.41 -4.50
C ILE A 145 9.92 26.12 -5.86
N PRO A 146 10.78 27.12 -6.15
CA PRO A 146 10.79 27.82 -7.43
C PRO A 146 11.05 26.87 -8.63
N SER A 147 10.34 27.09 -9.74
CA SER A 147 10.63 26.41 -11.02
C SER A 147 11.68 27.21 -11.79
N PRO A 148 12.63 26.57 -12.47
CA PRO A 148 13.41 27.25 -13.51
C PRO A 148 12.44 27.83 -14.55
N PRO A 149 12.51 29.15 -14.86
CA PRO A 149 11.60 29.80 -15.81
C PRO A 149 11.76 29.26 -17.24
N ASP A 150 12.90 28.63 -17.55
CA ASP A 150 13.26 28.19 -18.91
C ASP A 150 12.53 26.93 -19.37
N ILE A 151 11.97 26.14 -18.44
CA ILE A 151 11.17 24.95 -18.79
C ILE A 151 9.97 25.36 -19.64
N TYR A 152 9.31 26.47 -19.30
CA TYR A 152 8.13 26.96 -20.03
C TYR A 152 8.50 27.65 -21.34
N LYS A 153 9.64 28.35 -21.41
CA LYS A 153 10.13 28.98 -22.66
C LYS A 153 10.48 27.96 -23.73
N SER A 154 11.16 26.86 -23.38
CA SER A 154 11.55 25.81 -24.35
C SER A 154 10.36 24.98 -24.87
N LEU A 155 9.23 24.97 -24.15
CA LEU A 155 7.99 24.35 -24.59
C LEU A 155 7.19 25.27 -25.51
N GLY A 156 7.24 26.59 -25.27
CA GLY A 156 6.61 27.61 -26.12
C GLY A 156 7.29 27.81 -27.48
N GLU A 157 8.58 27.52 -27.60
CA GLU A 157 9.31 27.59 -28.88
C GLU A 157 9.19 26.32 -29.74
N ARG A 158 8.76 25.18 -29.17
CA ARG A 158 8.58 23.92 -29.93
C ARG A 158 7.23 23.79 -30.62
N THR A 159 6.25 24.62 -30.28
CA THR A 159 4.92 24.62 -30.94
C THR A 159 4.95 25.22 -32.34
N SER A 160 5.97 26.01 -32.68
CA SER A 160 6.15 26.62 -34.00
C SER A 160 6.89 25.74 -35.02
N CYS A 161 7.34 24.54 -34.63
CA CYS A 161 8.13 23.64 -35.50
C CYS A 161 7.71 22.15 -35.42
N LEU A 162 6.49 21.84 -34.98
CA LEU A 162 5.96 20.48 -35.11
C LEU A 162 5.35 20.30 -36.50
N PRO A 163 5.96 19.52 -37.42
CA PRO A 163 5.26 19.05 -38.59
C PRO A 163 4.03 18.26 -38.12
N SER A 164 2.91 18.43 -38.80
CA SER A 164 1.57 17.89 -38.49
C SER A 164 1.46 16.36 -38.31
N ALA A 165 2.57 15.63 -38.33
CA ALA A 165 2.65 14.18 -38.18
C ALA A 165 2.44 13.65 -36.74
N PHE A 166 2.51 14.50 -35.71
CA PHE A 166 2.34 14.05 -34.31
C PHE A 166 0.89 13.82 -33.87
N LEU A 167 -0.11 14.20 -34.68
CA LEU A 167 -1.53 14.03 -34.35
C LEU A 167 -2.11 12.65 -34.70
N LEU A 168 -1.35 11.74 -35.32
CA LEU A 168 -1.85 10.42 -35.76
C LEU A 168 -1.45 9.23 -34.86
N ILE A 169 -0.78 9.46 -33.73
CA ILE A 169 -0.39 8.36 -32.82
C ILE A 169 -1.44 8.14 -31.69
N TRP A 170 -2.51 8.94 -31.66
CA TRP A 170 -3.61 8.81 -30.68
C TRP A 170 -4.99 9.02 -31.30
N LEU A 171 -5.28 8.35 -32.42
CA LEU A 171 -6.63 8.16 -32.94
C LEU A 171 -6.80 6.76 -33.53
#